data_AF-A0AAD4CKE4-F1
#
_entry.id   AF-A0AAD4CKE4-F1
#
_cell.length_a   1.000
_cell.length_b   1.000
_cell.length_c   1.000
_cell.angle_alpha   90.00
_cell.angle_beta   90.00
_cell.angle_gamma   90.00
#
_symmetry.space_group_name_H-M   'P 1'
#
loop_
_entity.id
_entity.type
_entity.pdbx_description
1 polymer ?
#
loop_
_entity_poly.entity_id
_entity_poly.type
_entity_poly.pdbx_seq_one_letter_code
_entity_poly.pdbx_strand_id
1 'polypeptide(L)'
;MAHFTIENRHALQENTRKTLKEFFDTTYDSANPPIRFIGRIANREVDSDHFFESLQELVQNIEEFVTSCRPDTEIRFLAASRWPKRCSYFVLDVNNREYCYESAHVFMEEIPVYILQLSKRAKIYRYEKEDKTIVKRLRTMHNVHGQDPLPLFDDCTTSCTHSSARDWEVLLQNATPM
;
A
#
# COMPACT_ATOMS: atom_id res chain seq x y z
N MET A 1 7.02 13.68 21.39
CA MET A 1 7.08 12.31 20.85
C MET A 1 5.71 11.68 21.05
N ALA A 2 5.03 11.28 19.98
CA ALA A 2 3.75 10.58 20.13
C ALA A 2 4.08 9.13 20.51
N HIS A 3 3.68 8.70 21.71
CA HIS A 3 3.84 7.30 22.12
C HIS A 3 2.94 6.42 21.24
N PHE A 4 3.55 5.48 20.54
CA PHE A 4 2.87 4.32 19.97
C PHE A 4 2.23 3.55 21.14
N THR A 5 0.91 3.62 21.29
CA THR A 5 0.20 2.88 22.32
C THR A 5 -0.50 1.66 21.72
N ILE A 6 -0.46 0.54 22.43
CA ILE A 6 -1.08 -0.73 22.02
C ILE A 6 -2.57 -0.54 21.68
N GLU A 7 -3.27 0.30 22.43
CA GLU A 7 -4.69 0.64 22.19
C GLU A 7 -4.92 1.31 20.83
N ASN A 8 -4.01 2.18 20.38
CA ASN A 8 -4.11 2.82 19.07
C ASN A 8 -3.92 1.80 17.95
N ARG A 9 -3.03 0.82 18.12
CA ARG A 9 -2.78 -0.27 17.16
C ARG A 9 -4.01 -1.16 16.99
N HIS A 10 -4.66 -1.55 18.10
CA HIS A 10 -5.86 -2.38 18.04
C HIS A 10 -7.02 -1.67 17.33
N ALA A 11 -7.26 -0.40 17.65
CA ALA A 11 -8.29 0.39 16.97
C ALA A 11 -7.99 0.58 15.48
N LEU A 12 -6.73 0.77 15.09
CA LEU A 12 -6.32 0.85 13.69
C LEU A 12 -6.62 -0.46 12.96
N GLN A 13 -6.22 -1.59 13.53
CA GLN A 13 -6.44 -2.92 12.95
C GLN A 13 -7.93 -3.22 12.76
N GLU A 14 -8.75 -3.00 13.78
CA GLU A 14 -10.18 -3.28 13.71
C GLU A 14 -10.89 -2.43 12.64
N ASN A 15 -10.59 -1.13 12.59
CA ASN A 15 -11.15 -0.26 11.56
C ASN A 15 -10.69 -0.65 10.15
N THR A 16 -9.43 -1.07 10.01
CA THR A 16 -8.88 -1.56 8.74
C THR A 16 -9.62 -2.80 8.27
N ARG A 17 -9.80 -3.79 9.17
CA ARG A 17 -10.55 -5.03 8.89
C ARG A 17 -11.98 -4.74 8.47
N LYS A 18 -12.70 -3.90 9.24
CA LYS A 18 -14.07 -3.50 8.91
C LYS A 18 -14.16 -2.88 7.51
N THR A 19 -13.25 -1.95 7.20
CA THR A 19 -13.24 -1.23 5.91
C THR A 19 -12.91 -2.17 4.75
N LEU A 20 -11.92 -3.06 4.92
CA LEU A 20 -11.59 -4.07 3.91
C LEU A 20 -12.76 -5.01 3.67
N LYS A 21 -13.40 -5.49 4.74
CA LYS A 21 -14.57 -6.38 4.62
C LYS A 21 -15.67 -5.72 3.81
N GLU A 22 -16.02 -4.49 4.16
CA GLU A 22 -17.05 -3.71 3.46
C GLU A 22 -16.68 -3.51 1.99
N PHE A 23 -15.44 -3.13 1.70
CA PHE A 23 -14.96 -2.99 0.32
C PHE A 23 -15.08 -4.28 -0.48
N PHE A 24 -14.62 -5.39 0.09
CA PHE A 24 -14.70 -6.69 -0.59
C PHE A 24 -16.15 -7.14 -0.77
N ASP A 25 -17.00 -7.02 0.24
CA ASP A 25 -18.41 -7.42 0.16
C ASP A 25 -19.24 -6.58 -0.83
N THR A 26 -18.93 -5.29 -0.99
CA THR A 26 -19.82 -4.35 -1.69
C THR A 26 -19.27 -3.78 -3.00
N THR A 27 -17.95 -3.66 -3.13
CA THR A 27 -17.30 -2.93 -4.23
C THR A 27 -16.52 -3.88 -5.13
N TYR A 28 -15.88 -4.91 -4.56
CA TYR A 28 -15.05 -5.85 -5.31
C TYR A 28 -15.83 -7.14 -5.62
N ASP A 29 -16.42 -7.23 -6.82
CA ASP A 29 -17.28 -8.37 -7.23
C ASP A 29 -17.16 -8.81 -8.73
N SER A 30 -17.50 -10.09 -8.93
CA SER A 30 -17.96 -10.89 -10.08
C SER A 30 -16.98 -11.41 -11.15
N ALA A 31 -15.75 -10.93 -11.24
CA ALA A 31 -14.72 -11.56 -12.09
C ALA A 31 -13.33 -11.65 -11.45
N ASN A 32 -13.16 -11.16 -10.21
CA ASN A 32 -11.87 -11.01 -9.52
C ASN A 32 -10.77 -10.36 -10.40
N PRO A 33 -11.03 -9.23 -11.09
CA PRO A 33 -9.97 -8.57 -11.83
C PRO A 33 -8.87 -8.10 -10.87
N PRO A 34 -7.61 -8.01 -11.34
CA PRO A 34 -6.55 -7.42 -10.56
C PRO A 34 -6.92 -6.01 -10.09
N ILE A 35 -6.66 -5.69 -8.83
CA ILE A 35 -6.66 -4.32 -8.31
C ILE A 35 -5.37 -4.06 -7.55
N ARG A 36 -5.08 -2.78 -7.31
CA ARG A 36 -3.91 -2.36 -6.54
C ARG A 36 -4.31 -1.43 -5.42
N PHE A 37 -3.89 -1.74 -4.20
CA PHE A 37 -3.95 -0.82 -3.09
C PHE A 37 -2.66 -0.02 -2.97
N ILE A 38 -2.79 1.30 -2.83
CA ILE A 38 -1.75 2.13 -2.22
C ILE A 38 -2.17 2.35 -0.76
N GLY A 39 -1.52 1.62 0.13
CA GLY A 39 -1.62 1.80 1.56
C GLY A 39 -0.96 3.09 1.97
N ARG A 40 -1.67 3.92 2.74
CA ARG A 40 -1.15 5.14 3.35
C ARG A 40 -1.29 5.04 4.85
N ILE A 41 -0.16 5.07 5.56
CA ILE A 41 -0.10 4.98 7.01
C ILE A 41 0.66 6.15 7.60
N ALA A 42 0.20 6.69 8.74
CA ALA A 42 0.96 7.70 9.45
C ALA A 42 2.18 7.06 10.14
N ASN A 43 3.35 7.68 10.07
CA ASN A 43 4.61 7.13 10.61
C ASN A 43 4.55 6.85 12.11
N ARG A 44 3.69 7.56 12.85
CA ARG A 44 3.47 7.32 14.29
C ARG A 44 2.73 6.01 14.61
N GLU A 45 2.15 5.37 13.59
CA GLU A 45 1.38 4.12 13.70
C GLU A 45 2.24 2.90 13.30
N VAL A 46 3.53 3.11 13.02
CA VAL A 46 4.54 2.09 12.69
C VAL A 46 5.70 2.29 13.66
N ASP A 47 6.35 1.20 14.09
CA ASP A 47 7.57 1.32 14.89
C ASP A 47 8.65 2.09 14.10
N SER A 48 9.24 3.13 14.66
CA SER A 48 10.27 3.90 13.95
C SER A 48 11.61 3.19 13.87
N ASP A 49 11.88 2.31 14.82
CA ASP A 49 13.16 1.64 15.01
C ASP A 49 13.19 0.31 14.23
N HIS A 50 12.01 -0.30 14.06
CA HIS A 50 11.77 -1.51 13.25
C HIS A 50 10.70 -1.25 12.19
N PHE A 51 10.91 -0.20 11.39
CA PHE A 51 9.87 0.34 10.50
C PHE A 51 9.39 -0.66 9.46
N PHE A 52 10.33 -1.32 8.79
CA PHE A 52 9.98 -2.22 7.71
C PHE A 52 9.33 -3.50 8.25
N GLU A 53 9.85 -4.04 9.36
CA GLU A 53 9.28 -5.19 10.05
C GLU A 53 7.86 -4.91 10.56
N SER A 54 7.66 -3.75 11.21
CA SER A 54 6.34 -3.34 11.70
C SER A 54 5.34 -3.13 10.56
N LEU A 55 5.80 -2.69 9.39
CA LEU A 55 4.98 -2.56 8.19
C LEU A 55 4.66 -3.93 7.56
N GLN A 56 5.63 -4.85 7.52
CA GLN A 56 5.41 -6.23 7.06
C GLN A 56 4.38 -6.94 7.94
N GLU A 57 4.49 -6.84 9.27
CA GLU A 57 3.49 -7.38 10.20
C GLU A 57 2.09 -6.82 9.90
N LEU A 58 1.97 -5.53 9.61
CA LEU A 58 0.70 -4.89 9.28
C LEU A 58 0.12 -5.45 7.97
N VAL A 59 0.94 -5.60 6.94
CA VAL A 59 0.52 -6.15 5.65
C VAL A 59 0.12 -7.62 5.80
N GLN A 60 0.88 -8.41 6.56
CA GLN A 60 0.54 -9.80 6.86
C GLN A 60 -0.83 -9.89 7.56
N ASN A 61 -1.12 -9.03 8.54
CA ASN A 61 -2.43 -8.97 9.19
C ASN A 61 -3.57 -8.62 8.21
N ILE A 62 -3.31 -7.79 7.20
CA ILE A 62 -4.27 -7.48 6.14
C ILE A 62 -4.49 -8.71 5.26
N GLU A 63 -3.42 -9.37 4.83
CA GLU A 63 -3.46 -10.58 4.02
C GLU A 63 -4.23 -11.70 4.71
N GLU A 64 -3.85 -12.07 5.92
CA GLU A 64 -4.52 -13.11 6.72
C GLU A 64 -6.01 -12.82 6.89
N PHE A 65 -6.36 -11.55 7.15
CA PHE A 65 -7.76 -11.15 7.28
C PHE A 65 -8.53 -11.32 5.96
N VAL A 66 -8.00 -10.80 4.85
CA VAL A 66 -8.67 -10.89 3.56
C VAL A 66 -8.81 -12.35 3.14
N THR A 67 -7.76 -13.17 3.27
CA THR A 67 -7.79 -14.61 2.96
C THR A 67 -8.78 -15.36 3.86
N SER A 68 -8.91 -14.99 5.15
CA SER A 68 -9.90 -15.62 6.04
C SER A 68 -11.35 -15.38 5.59
N CYS A 69 -11.62 -14.23 4.97
CA CYS A 69 -12.96 -13.87 4.49
C CYS A 69 -13.17 -14.25 3.01
N ARG A 70 -12.08 -14.34 2.23
CA ARG A 70 -12.05 -14.64 0.80
C ARG A 70 -10.83 -15.52 0.45
N PRO A 71 -10.92 -16.84 0.67
CA PRO A 71 -9.78 -17.76 0.55
C PRO A 71 -9.10 -17.79 -0.83
N ASP A 72 -9.82 -17.47 -1.91
CA ASP A 72 -9.29 -17.46 -3.27
C ASP A 72 -8.59 -16.14 -3.65
N THR A 73 -8.54 -15.17 -2.74
CA THR A 73 -7.89 -13.88 -2.95
C THR A 73 -6.40 -13.99 -2.71
N GLU A 74 -5.61 -13.67 -3.73
CA GLU A 74 -4.16 -13.55 -3.60
C GLU A 74 -3.79 -12.09 -3.34
N ILE A 75 -3.00 -11.83 -2.30
CA ILE A 75 -2.42 -10.52 -2.03
C ILE A 75 -0.92 -10.62 -2.22
N ARG A 76 -0.33 -9.66 -2.93
CA ARG A 76 1.12 -9.55 -3.10
C ARG A 76 1.61 -8.21 -2.61
N PHE A 77 2.50 -8.23 -1.62
CA PHE A 77 3.20 -7.03 -1.16
C PHE A 77 4.32 -6.67 -2.14
N LEU A 78 4.13 -5.60 -2.91
CA LEU A 78 5.07 -5.21 -3.97
C LEU A 78 6.16 -4.27 -3.48
N ALA A 79 5.80 -3.22 -2.76
CA ALA A 79 6.74 -2.17 -2.44
C ALA A 79 6.31 -1.37 -1.22
N ALA A 80 7.27 -0.82 -0.48
CA ALA A 80 7.07 0.14 0.58
C ALA A 80 8.06 1.30 0.46
N SER A 81 7.64 2.48 0.92
CA SER A 81 8.52 3.64 1.02
C SER A 81 8.30 4.37 2.33
N ARG A 82 9.38 4.52 3.10
CA ARG A 82 9.42 5.34 4.31
C ARG A 82 9.71 6.78 3.92
N TRP A 83 8.91 7.72 4.39
CA TRP A 83 9.13 9.14 4.13
C TRP A 83 9.36 9.91 5.43
N PRO A 84 10.18 10.98 5.43
CA PRO A 84 10.52 11.75 6.65
C PRO A 84 9.32 12.56 7.19
N LYS A 85 8.25 12.66 6.41
CA LYS A 85 7.04 13.42 6.77
C LYS A 85 6.07 12.58 7.58
N ARG A 86 4.78 12.90 7.51
CA ARG A 86 3.76 12.32 8.39
C ARG A 86 3.34 10.92 7.98
N CYS A 87 3.45 10.56 6.70
CA CYS A 87 2.93 9.30 6.19
C CYS A 87 3.96 8.59 5.33
N SER A 88 3.91 7.27 5.40
CA SER A 88 4.62 6.33 4.55
C SER A 88 3.62 5.51 3.76
N TYR A 89 4.12 4.83 2.72
CA TYR A 89 3.27 4.15 1.74
C TYR A 89 3.71 2.72 1.53
N PHE A 90 2.74 1.86 1.20
CA PHE A 90 2.97 0.51 0.72
C PHE A 90 2.05 0.20 -0.45
N VAL A 91 2.41 -0.78 -1.27
CA VAL A 91 1.67 -1.19 -2.46
C VAL A 91 1.35 -2.67 -2.35
N LEU A 92 0.06 -2.98 -2.42
CA LEU A 92 -0.43 -4.35 -2.49
C LEU A 92 -1.14 -4.57 -3.82
N ASP A 93 -0.85 -5.66 -4.49
CA ASP A 93 -1.70 -6.17 -5.55
C ASP A 93 -2.67 -7.20 -5.00
N VAL A 94 -3.89 -7.18 -5.51
CA VAL A 94 -4.93 -8.17 -5.20
C VAL A 94 -5.31 -8.87 -6.49
N ASN A 95 -5.24 -10.20 -6.49
CA ASN A 95 -5.53 -11.07 -7.64
C ASN A 95 -4.75 -10.75 -8.93
N ASN A 96 -3.61 -10.06 -8.83
CA ASN A 96 -2.69 -9.89 -9.96
C ASN A 96 -1.82 -11.15 -10.15
N ARG A 97 -2.44 -12.25 -10.57
CA ARG A 97 -1.80 -13.57 -10.71
C ARG A 97 -0.74 -13.62 -11.81
N GLU A 98 -0.82 -12.70 -12.77
CA GLU A 98 0.10 -12.61 -13.91
C GLU A 98 1.29 -11.68 -13.63
N TYR A 99 1.40 -11.12 -12.42
CA TYR A 99 2.53 -10.28 -12.06
C TYR A 99 3.85 -11.05 -12.18
N CYS A 100 4.67 -10.67 -13.16
CA CYS A 100 6.00 -11.22 -13.36
C CYS A 100 7.05 -10.18 -12.95
N TYR A 101 7.66 -10.39 -11.77
CA TYR A 101 8.67 -9.48 -11.20
C TYR A 101 9.80 -9.19 -12.19
N GLU A 102 10.39 -10.23 -12.80
CA GLU A 102 11.49 -10.10 -13.77
C GLU A 102 11.18 -9.15 -14.91
N SER A 103 9.90 -9.05 -15.29
CA SER A 103 9.43 -8.25 -16.41
C SER A 103 8.69 -6.96 -15.99
N ALA A 104 8.57 -6.70 -14.68
CA ALA A 104 7.83 -5.56 -14.13
C ALA A 104 8.42 -4.20 -14.55
N HIS A 105 9.68 -4.18 -14.98
CA HIS A 105 10.33 -3.00 -15.56
C HIS A 105 9.97 -2.76 -17.04
N VAL A 106 9.32 -3.70 -17.70
CA VAL A 106 8.90 -3.64 -19.12
C VAL A 106 7.38 -3.53 -19.22
N PHE A 107 6.64 -4.36 -18.47
CA PHE A 107 5.19 -4.41 -18.52
C PHE A 107 4.57 -3.41 -17.54
N MET A 108 3.91 -2.40 -18.13
CA MET A 108 3.27 -1.32 -17.40
C MET A 108 1.74 -1.45 -17.45
N GLU A 109 1.21 -2.58 -16.99
CA GLU A 109 -0.23 -2.81 -16.99
C GLU A 109 -0.94 -1.82 -16.04
N GLU A 110 -1.95 -1.14 -16.57
CA GLU A 110 -2.79 -0.22 -15.83
C GLU A 110 -3.86 -1.00 -15.06
N ILE A 111 -3.58 -1.23 -13.78
CA ILE A 111 -4.48 -1.92 -12.85
C ILE A 111 -5.26 -0.85 -12.06
N PRO A 112 -6.58 -1.01 -11.85
CA PRO A 112 -7.36 -0.07 -11.03
C PRO A 112 -6.76 0.11 -9.63
N VAL A 113 -6.40 1.35 -9.31
CA VAL A 113 -5.81 1.72 -8.02
C VAL A 113 -6.84 2.23 -7.03
N TYR A 114 -6.76 1.74 -5.80
CA TYR A 114 -7.50 2.22 -4.64
C TYR A 114 -6.53 2.70 -3.56
N ILE A 115 -6.86 3.79 -2.88
CA ILE A 115 -6.09 4.25 -1.71
C ILE A 115 -6.68 3.57 -0.47
N LEU A 116 -5.85 2.80 0.23
CA LEU A 116 -6.15 2.26 1.56
C LEU A 116 -5.57 3.21 2.61
N GLN A 117 -6.39 4.14 3.09
CA GLN A 117 -5.97 5.07 4.13
C GLN A 117 -6.10 4.42 5.51
N LEU A 118 -4.96 4.06 6.10
CA LEU A 118 -4.88 3.46 7.43
C LEU A 118 -4.87 4.57 8.50
N SER A 119 -5.99 4.65 9.23
CA SER A 119 -6.15 5.56 10.35
C SER A 119 -7.25 5.07 11.29
N LYS A 120 -7.51 5.80 12.38
CA LYS A 120 -8.69 5.56 13.24
C LYS A 120 -10.04 5.63 12.51
N ARG A 121 -10.06 6.23 11.32
CA ARG A 121 -11.20 6.21 10.39
C ARG A 121 -10.68 5.70 9.05
N ALA A 122 -10.41 4.40 8.99
CA ALA A 122 -9.90 3.78 7.78
C ALA A 122 -10.87 4.01 6.61
N LYS A 123 -10.32 4.18 5.42
CA LYS A 123 -11.09 4.44 4.19
C LYS A 123 -10.44 3.76 3.00
N ILE A 124 -11.29 3.30 2.09
CA ILE A 124 -10.88 2.83 0.77
C ILE A 124 -11.63 3.65 -0.26
N TYR A 125 -10.93 4.17 -1.25
CA TYR A 125 -11.54 4.90 -2.37
C TYR A 125 -10.72 4.73 -3.65
N ARG A 126 -11.42 4.75 -4.79
CA ARG A 126 -10.82 4.66 -6.12
C ARG A 126 -9.98 5.91 -6.42
N TYR A 127 -8.81 5.74 -7.02
CA TYR A 127 -7.97 6.87 -7.41
C TYR A 127 -7.30 6.66 -8.78
N GLU A 128 -8.04 6.98 -9.85
CA GLU A 128 -7.68 6.74 -11.26
C GLU A 128 -6.37 7.41 -11.69
N LYS A 129 -6.02 8.55 -11.07
CA LYS A 129 -4.75 9.24 -11.36
C LYS A 129 -3.53 8.38 -11.07
N GLU A 130 -3.65 7.39 -10.18
CA GLU A 130 -2.55 6.50 -9.83
C GLU A 130 -2.46 5.25 -10.69
N ASP A 131 -3.46 4.90 -11.50
CA ASP A 131 -3.42 3.68 -12.34
C ASP A 131 -2.17 3.62 -13.21
N LYS A 132 -1.80 4.77 -13.78
CA LYS A 132 -0.59 4.93 -14.61
C LYS A 132 0.62 5.34 -13.79
N THR A 133 0.41 6.15 -12.76
CA THR A 133 1.49 6.80 -12.04
C THR A 133 2.23 5.81 -11.15
N ILE A 134 1.51 4.92 -10.46
CA ILE A 134 2.13 3.93 -9.58
C ILE A 134 3.01 2.95 -10.35
N VAL A 135 2.58 2.57 -11.54
CA VAL A 135 3.30 1.62 -12.40
C VAL A 135 4.66 2.18 -12.80
N LYS A 136 4.72 3.46 -13.17
CA LYS A 136 5.99 4.15 -13.46
C LYS A 136 6.90 4.19 -12.23
N ARG A 137 6.34 4.38 -11.04
CA ARG A 137 7.11 4.38 -9.78
C ARG A 137 7.65 3.00 -9.45
N LEU A 138 6.82 1.95 -9.53
CA LEU A 138 7.24 0.56 -9.32
C LEU A 138 8.35 0.15 -10.30
N ARG A 139 8.23 0.55 -11.58
CA ARG A 139 9.30 0.36 -12.57
C ARG A 139 10.60 1.04 -12.15
N THR A 140 10.53 2.29 -11.70
CA THR A 140 11.72 3.02 -11.23
C THR A 140 12.33 2.35 -10.01
N MET A 141 11.53 1.94 -9.02
CA MET A 141 12.01 1.18 -7.86
C MET A 141 12.69 -0.11 -8.31
N HIS A 142 12.06 -0.90 -9.17
CA HIS A 142 12.64 -2.13 -9.71
C HIS A 142 13.99 -1.87 -10.40
N ASN A 143 14.11 -0.81 -11.19
CA ASN A 143 15.38 -0.48 -11.86
C ASN A 143 16.51 -0.12 -10.88
N VAL A 144 16.17 0.45 -9.72
CA VAL A 144 17.14 0.83 -8.68
C VAL A 144 17.54 -0.39 -7.84
N HIS A 145 16.56 -1.21 -7.45
CA HIS A 145 16.74 -2.39 -6.61
C HIS A 145 17.29 -3.61 -7.38
N GLY A 146 17.15 -3.65 -8.71
CA GLY A 146 17.70 -4.71 -9.54
C GLY A 146 17.02 -6.06 -9.29
N GLN A 147 17.69 -6.95 -8.56
CA GLN A 147 17.24 -8.34 -8.29
C GLN A 147 16.83 -8.57 -6.84
N ASP A 148 16.66 -7.50 -6.05
CA ASP A 148 16.15 -7.62 -4.69
C ASP A 148 14.80 -8.35 -4.68
N PRO A 149 14.51 -9.18 -3.68
CA PRO A 149 13.22 -9.82 -3.56
C PRO A 149 12.13 -8.81 -3.21
N LEU A 150 10.87 -9.15 -3.52
CA LEU A 150 9.73 -8.40 -3.03
C LEU A 150 9.56 -8.56 -1.50
N PRO A 151 9.00 -7.56 -0.81
CA PRO A 151 8.65 -6.24 -1.33
C PRO A 151 9.89 -5.34 -1.46
N LEU A 152 9.92 -4.49 -2.49
CA LEU A 152 10.96 -3.46 -2.63
C LEU A 152 10.80 -2.40 -1.54
N PHE A 153 11.91 -1.89 -1.00
CA PHE A 153 11.85 -0.93 0.11
C PHE A 153 12.79 0.26 -0.06
N ASP A 154 12.22 1.45 -0.15
CA ASP A 154 12.94 2.72 -0.15
C ASP A 154 12.84 3.43 1.22
N ASP A 155 13.98 3.74 1.85
CA ASP A 155 14.03 4.68 2.97
C ASP A 155 14.37 6.09 2.50
N CYS A 156 13.34 6.91 2.29
CA CYS A 156 13.46 8.28 1.82
C CYS A 156 13.69 9.31 2.93
N THR A 157 14.02 8.89 4.16
CA THR A 157 14.25 9.82 5.29
C THR A 157 15.50 10.68 5.12
N THR A 158 16.52 10.18 4.41
CA THR A 158 17.80 10.88 4.20
C THR A 158 17.92 11.44 2.79
N SER A 159 17.49 10.70 1.77
CA SER A 159 17.25 11.16 0.39
C SER A 159 16.72 10.01 -0.48
N CYS A 160 15.74 10.27 -1.33
CA CYS A 160 15.40 9.39 -2.46
C CYS A 160 15.62 10.17 -3.76
N THR A 161 16.50 9.68 -4.64
CA THR A 161 16.90 10.35 -5.90
C THR A 161 15.84 10.28 -7.00
N HIS A 162 14.77 9.51 -6.80
CA HIS A 162 13.84 9.14 -7.87
C HIS A 162 12.37 9.48 -7.60
N SER A 163 12.06 10.10 -6.46
CA SER A 163 10.71 10.61 -6.17
C SER A 163 10.79 11.70 -5.12
N SER A 164 10.11 12.83 -5.32
CA SER A 164 10.03 13.84 -4.28
C SER A 164 8.91 13.48 -3.30
N ALA A 165 9.14 13.67 -2.00
CA ALA A 165 8.10 13.53 -0.97
C ALA A 165 6.89 14.45 -1.22
N ARG A 166 7.05 15.46 -2.08
CA ARG A 166 5.99 16.36 -2.51
C ARG A 166 5.06 15.69 -3.52
N ASP A 167 5.54 14.77 -4.36
CA ASP A 167 4.69 14.11 -5.37
C ASP A 167 3.63 13.24 -4.71
N TRP A 168 3.98 12.50 -3.66
CA TRP A 168 3.03 11.68 -2.89
C TRP A 168 2.04 12.49 -2.06
N GLU A 169 2.50 13.57 -1.40
CA GLU A 169 1.63 14.39 -0.56
C GLU A 169 0.72 15.33 -1.36
N VAL A 170 1.20 15.93 -2.45
CA VAL A 170 0.42 16.85 -3.29
C VAL A 170 -0.69 16.10 -4.04
N LEU A 171 -0.46 14.84 -4.43
CA LEU A 171 -1.49 14.05 -5.11
C LEU A 171 -2.59 13.56 -4.17
N LEU A 172 -2.25 13.18 -2.94
CA LEU A 172 -3.22 12.65 -1.96
C LEU A 172 -3.89 13.73 -1.10
N GLN A 173 -3.32 14.92 -0.96
CA GLN A 173 -3.99 16.07 -0.32
C GLN A 173 -5.07 16.68 -1.22
N ASN A 174 -4.93 16.55 -2.55
CA ASN A 174 -5.90 17.03 -3.54
C ASN A 174 -6.93 15.96 -3.96
N ALA A 175 -6.85 14.76 -3.38
CA ALA A 175 -7.84 13.71 -3.55
C ALA A 175 -9.01 13.95 -2.57
N THR A 176 -9.85 14.94 -2.86
CA THR A 176 -11.13 15.08 -2.19
C THR A 176 -12.07 14.01 -2.75
N PRO A 177 -12.79 13.23 -1.92
CA PRO A 177 -13.90 12.43 -2.42
C PRO A 177 -14.92 13.40 -3.02
N MET A 178 -15.31 13.18 -4.27
CA MET A 178 -16.58 13.74 -4.77
C MET A 178 -17.75 13.01 -4.11
#